data_AF-A0A2G6EQV5-F1
#
_entry.id   AF-A0A2G6EQV5-F1
#
_cell.length_a   1.000
_cell.length_b   1.000
_cell.length_c   1.000
_cell.angle_alpha   90.00
_cell.angle_beta   90.00
_cell.angle_gamma   90.00
#
_symmetry.space_group_name_H-M   'P 1'
#
loop_
_entity.id
_entity.type
_entity.pdbx_description
1 polymer ?
#
loop_
_entity_poly.entity_id
_entity_poly.type
_entity_poly.pdbx_seq_one_letter_code
_entity_poly.pdbx_strand_id
1 'polypeptide(L)'
;MKGGRDGMLFLIKVVIMAMVAYGALNNSGYIWNMGDVGVGLMAWLNIVGILVIFLMGRPALKALRDYESQQKAQRGVDKKKMHYTFDPRKLGIKNATFWEERADEQKK
;
A
#
# COMPACT_ATOMS: atom_id res chain seq x y z
N MET A 1 -22.23 -25.78 -1.42
CA MET A 1 -21.98 -25.60 0.03
C MET A 1 -21.39 -24.20 0.27
N LYS A 2 -22.21 -23.21 0.63
CA LYS A 2 -21.80 -21.81 0.91
C LYS A 2 -21.66 -21.51 2.43
N GLY A 3 -21.95 -22.47 3.31
CA GLY A 3 -22.11 -22.23 4.75
C GLY A 3 -20.83 -21.99 5.58
N GLY A 4 -19.64 -22.27 5.06
CA GLY A 4 -18.40 -22.14 5.83
C GLY A 4 -17.93 -20.68 6.01
N ARG A 5 -18.09 -19.84 4.98
CA ARG A 5 -17.68 -18.43 5.01
C ARG A 5 -18.62 -17.60 5.90
N ASP A 6 -19.92 -17.84 5.77
CA ASP A 6 -20.94 -17.10 6.51
C ASP A 6 -20.91 -17.43 8.01
N GLY A 7 -20.68 -18.70 8.37
CA GLY A 7 -20.48 -19.11 9.77
C GLY A 7 -19.22 -18.52 10.41
N MET A 8 -18.11 -18.47 9.67
CA MET A 8 -16.86 -17.87 10.17
C MET A 8 -16.99 -16.35 10.34
N LEU A 9 -17.65 -15.67 9.40
CA LEU A 9 -17.94 -14.24 9.51
C LEU A 9 -18.87 -13.94 10.70
N PHE A 10 -19.85 -14.80 10.96
CA PHE A 10 -20.72 -14.67 12.13
C PHE A 10 -19.95 -14.83 13.44
N LEU A 11 -19.08 -15.85 13.54
CA LEU A 11 -18.23 -16.05 14.71
C LEU A 11 -17.33 -14.83 14.96
N ILE A 12 -16.68 -14.30 13.93
CA ILE A 12 -15.82 -13.11 14.02
C ILE A 12 -16.63 -11.91 14.54
N LYS A 13 -17.85 -11.70 14.02
CA LYS A 13 -18.73 -10.61 14.50
C LYS A 13 -19.05 -10.74 15.98
N VAL A 14 -19.43 -11.93 16.44
CA VAL A 14 -19.76 -12.17 17.86
C VAL A 14 -18.53 -11.95 18.74
N VAL A 15 -17.37 -12.43 18.32
CA VAL A 15 -16.11 -12.25 19.05
C VAL A 15 -15.72 -10.76 19.14
N ILE A 16 -15.82 -10.01 18.04
CA ILE A 16 -15.55 -8.57 18.03
C ILE A 16 -16.52 -7.84 18.96
N MET A 17 -17.83 -8.14 18.90
CA MET A 17 -18.82 -7.53 19.78
C MET A 17 -18.54 -7.82 21.26
N ALA A 18 -18.16 -9.05 21.59
CA ALA A 18 -17.79 -9.43 22.95
C ALA A 18 -16.53 -8.69 23.43
N MET A 19 -15.51 -8.55 22.58
CA MET A 19 -14.31 -7.78 22.88
C MET A 19 -14.61 -6.30 23.12
N VAL A 20 -15.50 -5.70 22.32
CA VAL A 20 -15.92 -4.30 22.49
C VAL A 20 -16.70 -4.10 23.78
N ALA A 21 -17.65 -5.00 24.09
CA ALA A 21 -18.40 -4.93 25.35
C ALA A 21 -17.47 -5.12 26.57
N TYR A 22 -16.53 -6.05 26.49
CA TYR A 22 -15.53 -6.27 27.54
C TYR A 22 -14.61 -5.05 27.72
N GLY A 23 -14.16 -4.43 26.62
CA GLY A 23 -13.39 -3.19 26.65
C GLY A 23 -14.17 -2.03 27.28
N ALA A 24 -15.46 -1.89 26.97
CA ALA A 24 -16.29 -0.81 27.54
C ALA A 24 -16.50 -0.94 29.06
N LEU A 25 -16.42 -2.16 29.61
CA LEU A 25 -16.61 -2.42 31.04
C LEU A 25 -15.33 -2.30 31.86
N ASN A 26 -14.15 -2.36 31.23
CA ASN A 26 -12.87 -2.35 31.92
C ASN A 26 -12.32 -0.93 32.09
N ASN A 27 -11.41 -0.73 33.05
CA ASN A 27 -10.89 0.59 33.39
C ASN A 27 -10.26 1.31 32.17
N SER A 28 -10.84 2.47 31.83
CA SER A 28 -10.51 3.29 30.65
C SER A 28 -8.99 3.46 30.45
N GLY A 29 -8.23 3.75 31.52
CA GLY A 29 -6.79 4.04 31.44
C GLY A 29 -5.91 2.92 30.86
N TYR A 30 -6.21 1.64 31.12
CA TYR A 30 -5.39 0.53 30.58
C TYR A 30 -5.61 0.33 29.07
N ILE A 31 -6.84 0.56 28.61
CA ILE A 31 -7.22 0.38 27.20
C ILE A 31 -6.59 1.47 26.33
N TRP A 32 -6.52 2.70 26.83
CA TRP A 32 -5.84 3.79 26.12
C TRP A 32 -4.35 3.53 25.98
N ASN A 33 -3.67 3.06 27.04
CA ASN A 33 -2.25 2.71 26.96
C ASN A 33 -1.98 1.56 25.96
N MET A 34 -2.88 0.56 25.91
CA MET A 34 -2.80 -0.53 24.92
C MET A 34 -3.06 -0.01 23.49
N GLY A 35 -3.99 0.93 23.34
CA GLY A 35 -4.30 1.60 22.07
C GLY A 35 -3.13 2.44 21.54
N ASP A 36 -2.49 3.20 22.42
CA ASP A 36 -1.33 4.03 22.08
C ASP A 36 -0.15 3.20 21.57
N VAL A 37 0.07 2.00 22.12
CA VAL A 37 1.07 1.05 21.60
C VAL A 37 0.70 0.58 20.19
N GLY A 38 -0.57 0.28 19.93
CA GLY A 38 -1.05 -0.11 18.60
C GLY A 38 -0.87 1.00 17.56
N VAL A 39 -1.25 2.24 17.91
CA VAL A 39 -1.05 3.42 17.05
C VAL A 39 0.43 3.72 16.85
N GLY A 40 1.24 3.61 17.90
CA GLY A 40 2.69 3.78 17.84
C GLY A 40 3.36 2.76 16.92
N LEU A 41 2.96 1.49 16.98
CA LEU A 41 3.45 0.45 16.08
C LEU A 41 3.07 0.73 14.62
N MET A 42 1.83 1.17 14.37
CA MET A 42 1.37 1.55 13.03
C MET A 42 2.18 2.71 12.45
N ALA A 43 2.45 3.73 13.27
CA ALA A 43 3.29 4.85 12.89
C ALA A 43 4.74 4.42 12.65
N TRP A 44 5.30 3.59 13.53
CA TRP A 44 6.69 3.11 13.42
C TRP A 44 6.92 2.28 12.15
N LEU A 45 6.01 1.37 11.81
CA LEU A 45 6.07 0.59 10.57
C LEU A 45 6.07 1.50 9.33
N ASN A 46 5.25 2.55 9.32
CA ASN A 46 5.22 3.52 8.23
C ASN A 46 6.49 4.36 8.17
N ILE A 47 6.98 4.86 9.31
CA ILE A 47 8.21 5.67 9.38
C ILE A 47 9.42 4.85 8.91
N VAL A 48 9.57 3.61 9.38
CA VAL A 48 10.64 2.71 8.93
C VAL A 48 10.49 2.41 7.44
N GLY A 49 9.27 2.15 6.96
CA GLY A 49 9.01 1.96 5.53
C GLY A 49 9.46 3.16 4.69
N ILE A 50 9.09 4.38 5.11
CA ILE A 50 9.52 5.61 4.44
C ILE A 50 11.04 5.78 4.50
N LEU A 51 11.69 5.48 5.63
CA LEU A 51 13.14 5.57 5.77
C LEU A 51 13.87 4.56 4.86
N VAL A 52 13.41 3.31 4.81
CA VAL A 52 13.96 2.29 3.91
C VAL A 52 13.75 2.71 2.45
N ILE A 53 12.56 3.18 2.09
CA ILE A 53 12.31 3.75 0.75
C ILE A 53 13.16 4.99 0.52
N PHE A 54 13.42 5.84 1.50
CA PHE A 54 14.22 7.05 1.29
C PHE A 54 15.70 6.72 1.10
N LEU A 55 16.24 5.81 1.92
CA LEU A 55 17.64 5.36 1.84
C LEU A 55 17.89 4.50 0.59
N MET A 56 16.94 3.64 0.23
CA MET A 56 17.07 2.67 -0.87
C MET A 56 16.32 3.09 -2.14
N GLY A 57 15.54 4.17 -2.13
CA GLY A 57 14.60 4.56 -3.19
C GLY A 57 15.13 5.57 -4.18
N ARG A 58 16.45 5.55 -4.44
CA ARG A 58 16.99 5.98 -5.73
C ARG A 58 16.12 5.50 -6.92
N PRO A 59 15.70 4.22 -7.02
CA PRO A 59 14.75 3.76 -8.04
C PRO A 59 13.33 4.32 -7.88
N ALA A 60 12.78 4.41 -6.66
CA ALA A 60 11.42 4.90 -6.42
C ALA A 60 11.27 6.38 -6.80
N LEU A 61 12.22 7.23 -6.41
CA LEU A 61 12.27 8.64 -6.79
C LEU A 61 12.47 8.81 -8.30
N LYS A 62 13.27 7.95 -8.95
CA LYS A 62 13.41 7.96 -10.41
C LYS A 62 12.12 7.58 -11.12
N ALA A 63 11.43 6.54 -10.64
CA ALA A 63 10.13 6.14 -11.15
C ALA A 63 9.07 7.25 -10.96
N LEU A 64 9.10 7.92 -9.81
CA LEU A 64 8.21 9.05 -9.53
C LEU A 64 8.47 10.23 -10.49
N ARG A 65 9.75 10.59 -10.70
CA ARG A 65 10.12 11.66 -11.65
C ARG A 65 9.75 11.31 -13.09
N ASP A 66 9.91 10.05 -13.48
CA ASP A 66 9.48 9.54 -14.79
C ASP A 66 7.96 9.69 -14.95
N TYR A 67 7.17 9.26 -13.96
CA TYR A 67 5.73 9.43 -13.94
C TYR A 67 5.31 10.91 -14.01
N GLU A 68 5.90 11.78 -13.20
CA GLU A 68 5.61 13.22 -13.24
C GLU A 68 5.95 13.85 -14.61
N SER A 69 7.02 13.39 -15.25
CA SER A 69 7.40 13.87 -16.59
C SER A 69 6.37 13.46 -17.65
N GLN A 70 5.88 12.22 -17.59
CA GLN A 70 4.83 11.71 -18.49
C GLN A 70 3.50 12.41 -18.24
N GLN A 71 3.15 12.62 -16.97
CA GLN A 71 1.94 13.34 -16.58
C GLN A 71 1.96 14.80 -17.05
N LYS A 72 3.11 15.49 -16.92
CA LYS A 72 3.29 16.86 -17.43
C LYS A 72 3.27 16.91 -18.96
N ALA A 73 3.90 15.95 -19.64
CA ALA A 73 3.90 15.87 -21.10
C ALA A 73 2.51 15.59 -21.69
N GLN A 74 1.67 14.86 -20.96
CA GLN A 74 0.30 14.52 -21.37
C GLN A 74 -0.76 15.45 -20.75
N ARG A 75 -0.34 16.56 -20.12
CA ARG A 75 -1.22 17.52 -19.46
C ARG A 75 -2.03 18.27 -20.52
N GLY A 76 -3.27 17.83 -20.76
CA GLY A 76 -4.15 18.35 -21.82
C GLY A 76 -4.61 17.29 -22.83
N VAL A 77 -4.10 16.06 -22.73
CA VAL A 77 -4.61 14.92 -23.50
C VAL A 77 -5.87 14.38 -22.81
N ASP A 78 -6.89 14.02 -23.59
CA ASP A 78 -8.08 13.33 -23.08
C ASP A 78 -7.66 12.12 -22.24
N LYS A 79 -8.29 11.94 -21.06
CA LYS A 79 -7.96 10.85 -20.13
C LYS A 79 -8.03 9.45 -20.76
N LYS A 80 -8.80 9.29 -21.85
CA LYS A 80 -8.91 8.04 -22.63
C LYS A 80 -7.70 7.73 -23.52
N LYS A 81 -6.81 8.70 -23.78
CA LYS A 81 -5.62 8.57 -24.64
C LYS A 81 -4.30 8.70 -23.87
N MET A 82 -4.36 8.83 -22.53
CA MET A 82 -3.16 8.83 -21.70
C MET A 82 -2.57 7.41 -21.66
N HIS A 83 -1.38 7.25 -22.22
CA HIS A 83 -0.60 6.03 -22.14
C HIS A 83 0.62 6.29 -21.27
N TYR A 84 0.61 5.75 -20.06
CA TYR A 84 1.79 5.74 -19.19
C TYR A 84 2.59 4.48 -19.50
N THR A 85 3.87 4.65 -19.84
CA THR A 85 4.78 3.53 -20.11
C THR A 85 5.92 3.59 -19.11
N PHE A 86 6.26 2.47 -18.50
CA PHE A 86 7.34 2.40 -17.51
C PHE A 86 8.40 1.44 -18.02
N ASP A 87 9.56 1.97 -18.40
CA ASP A 87 10.71 1.17 -18.83
C ASP A 87 11.79 1.22 -17.74
N PRO A 88 11.88 0.18 -16.87
CA PRO A 88 12.83 0.17 -15.75
C PRO A 88 14.29 0.25 -16.21
N ARG A 89 14.60 -0.24 -17.42
CA ARG A 89 15.95 -0.23 -18.00
C ARG A 89 16.43 1.20 -18.27
N LYS A 90 15.55 2.08 -18.79
CA LYS A 90 15.87 3.49 -19.05
C LYS A 90 16.19 4.27 -17.77
N LEU A 91 15.59 3.87 -16.64
CA LEU A 91 15.77 4.51 -15.35
C LEU A 91 16.95 3.92 -14.56
N GLY A 92 17.59 2.87 -15.08
CA GLY A 92 18.68 2.16 -14.41
C GLY A 92 18.23 1.40 -13.16
N ILE A 93 16.97 0.96 -13.13
CA ILE A 93 16.39 0.13 -12.06
C ILE A 93 16.68 -1.32 -12.42
N LYS A 94 17.49 -2.00 -11.61
CA LYS A 94 17.85 -3.41 -11.79
C LYS A 94 16.85 -4.32 -11.05
N ASN A 95 16.71 -5.57 -11.50
CA ASN A 95 15.85 -6.61 -10.91
C ASN A 95 14.34 -6.31 -11.00
N ALA A 96 13.90 -5.62 -12.05
CA ALA A 96 12.49 -5.29 -12.28
C ALA A 96 11.86 -6.20 -13.35
N THR A 97 12.09 -7.52 -13.26
CA THR A 97 11.80 -8.52 -14.31
C THR A 97 10.37 -8.43 -14.85
N PHE A 98 9.38 -8.28 -13.96
CA PHE A 98 7.98 -8.11 -14.34
C PHE A 98 7.72 -6.87 -15.21
N TRP A 99 8.39 -5.76 -14.91
CA TRP A 99 8.21 -4.49 -15.62
C TRP A 99 9.01 -4.44 -16.92
N GLU A 100 10.12 -5.17 -17.01
CA GLU A 100 10.90 -5.33 -18.24
C GLU A 100 10.11 -6.09 -19.30
N GLU A 101 9.50 -7.22 -18.93
CA GLU A 101 8.66 -8.03 -19.81
C GLU A 101 7.45 -7.25 -20.31
N ARG A 102 6.74 -6.56 -19.42
CA ARG A 102 5.61 -5.69 -19.78
C ARG A 102 6.01 -4.56 -20.74
N ALA A 103 7.19 -3.98 -20.56
CA ALA A 103 7.68 -2.93 -21.47
C ALA A 103 8.02 -3.47 -22.87
N ASP A 104 8.42 -4.73 -22.97
CA ASP A 104 8.69 -5.41 -24.24
C ASP A 104 7.39 -5.81 -24.95
N GLU A 105 6.36 -6.25 -24.22
CA GLU A 105 5.02 -6.51 -24.77
C GLU A 105 4.37 -5.25 -25.36
N GLN A 106 4.54 -4.08 -24.74
CA GLN A 106 3.97 -2.83 -25.25
C GLN A 106 4.69 -2.25 -26.48
N LYS A 107 5.90 -2.74 -26.79
CA LYS A 107 6.66 -2.34 -28.00
C LYS A 107 6.38 -3.25 -29.21
N LYS A 108 5.76 -4.42 -28.99
CA LYS A 108 5.35 -5.36 -30.02
C LYS A 108 4.02 -4.94 -30.65
#